data_AF-A0A285IUW5-F1
#
_entry.id   AF-A0A285IUW5-F1
#
_cell.length_a   1.000
_cell.length_b   1.000
_cell.length_c   1.000
_cell.angle_alpha   90.00
_cell.angle_beta   90.00
_cell.angle_gamma   90.00
#
_symmetry.space_group_name_H-M   'P 1'
#
loop_
_entity.id
_entity.type
_entity.pdbx_description
1 polymer ?
#
loop_
_entity_poly.entity_id
_entity_poly.type
_entity_poly.pdbx_seq_one_letter_code
_entity_poly.pdbx_strand_id
1 'polypeptide(L)' 'MLLVPVVWLVVAFGVYVAALRSGMQALQWALAALFTGPFLLPLFNSHKRLLLCKARGKNSSLFRP' A
#
# COMPACT_ATOMS: atom_id res chain seq x y z
N MET A 1 -12.78 -7.27 -23.71
CA MET A 1 -11.33 -6.97 -23.61
C MET A 1 -11.01 -5.69 -22.84
N LEU A 2 -11.97 -4.76 -22.63
CA LEU A 2 -11.76 -3.53 -21.85
C LEU A 2 -11.89 -3.67 -20.32
N LEU A 3 -12.41 -4.80 -19.81
CA LEU A 3 -12.60 -5.02 -18.38
C LEU A 3 -11.28 -5.02 -17.59
N VAL A 4 -10.23 -5.63 -18.14
CA VAL A 4 -8.92 -5.76 -17.48
C VAL A 4 -8.29 -4.40 -17.19
N PRO A 5 -8.14 -3.47 -18.16
CA PRO A 5 -7.57 -2.15 -17.88
C PRO A 5 -8.45 -1.29 -16.96
N VAL A 6 -9.78 -1.44 -17.02
CA VAL A 6 -10.70 -0.72 -16.11
C VAL A 6 -10.51 -1.20 -14.67
N VAL A 7 -10.41 -2.51 -14.45
CA VAL A 7 -10.14 -3.07 -13.10
C VAL A 7 -8.78 -2.61 -12.57
N TRP A 8 -7.75 -2.57 -13.41
CA TRP A 8 -6.44 -2.05 -13.03
C TRP A 8 -6.47 -0.56 -12.64
N LEU A 9 -7.20 0.28 -13.39
CA LEU A 9 -7.36 1.69 -13.05
C LEU A 9 -8.10 1.90 -11.73
N VAL A 10 -9.18 1.14 -11.49
CA VAL A 10 -9.94 1.21 -10.22
C VAL A 10 -9.07 0.77 -9.04
N VAL A 11 -8.28 -0.30 -9.19
CA VAL A 11 -7.34 -0.76 -8.17
C VAL A 11 -6.25 0.28 -7.93
N ALA A 12 -5.63 0.82 -8.98
CA ALA A 12 -4.60 1.85 -8.85
C ALA A 12 -5.13 3.11 -8.16
N PHE A 13 -6.34 3.55 -8.52
CA PHE A 13 -7.00 4.69 -7.89
C PHE A 13 -7.33 4.42 -6.42
N GLY A 14 -7.88 3.24 -6.10
CA GLY A 14 -8.15 2.84 -4.73
C GLY A 14 -6.89 2.79 -3.86
N VAL A 15 -5.79 2.26 -4.40
CA VAL A 15 -4.49 2.23 -3.71
C VAL A 15 -3.93 3.63 -3.55
N TYR A 16 -4.04 4.51 -4.56
CA TYR A 16 -3.62 5.90 -4.47
C TYR A 16 -4.32 6.64 -3.33
N VAL A 17 -5.65 6.55 -3.26
CA VAL A 17 -6.46 7.18 -2.19
C VAL A 17 -6.11 6.58 -0.82
N ALA A 18 -5.97 5.26 -0.73
CA ALA A 18 -5.60 4.59 0.52
C ALA A 18 -4.21 5.02 1.02
N ALA A 19 -3.25 5.19 0.10
CA ALA A 19 -1.88 5.63 0.38
C ALA A 19 -1.82 7.09 0.82
N LEU A 20 -2.55 7.99 0.14
CA LEU A 20 -2.74 9.38 0.56
C LEU A 20 -3.30 9.47 1.97
N ARG A 21 -4.38 8.73 2.25
CA ARG A 21 -5.02 8.72 3.57
C ARG A 21 -4.12 8.15 4.67
N SER A 22 -3.16 7.31 4.31
CA SER A 22 -2.24 6.69 5.27
C SER A 22 -0.92 7.47 5.44
N GLY A 23 -0.78 8.63 4.80
CA GLY A 23 0.45 9.44 4.87
C GLY A 23 1.66 8.78 4.22
N MET A 24 1.43 7.86 3.28
CA MET A 24 2.48 7.17 2.54
C MET A 24 2.77 7.86 1.20
N GLN A 25 3.88 7.50 0.55
CA GLN A 25 4.23 7.98 -0.79
C GLN A 25 3.25 7.45 -1.85
N ALA A 26 2.08 8.09 -1.96
CA ALA A 26 0.95 7.62 -2.76
C ALA A 26 1.28 7.37 -4.23
N LEU A 27 2.16 8.18 -4.82
CA LEU A 27 2.57 8.06 -6.22
C LEU A 27 3.37 6.76 -6.47
N GLN A 28 4.26 6.38 -5.55
CA GLN A 28 4.99 5.11 -5.65
C GLN A 28 4.07 3.91 -5.45
N TRP A 29 3.14 3.98 -4.50
CA TRP A 29 2.19 2.89 -4.25
C TRP A 29 1.17 2.73 -5.38
N ALA A 30 0.75 3.81 -6.02
CA ALA A 30 -0.11 3.77 -7.19
C ALA A 30 0.60 3.17 -8.41
N LEU A 31 1.86 3.56 -8.68
CA LEU A 31 2.67 2.94 -9.73
C LEU A 31 2.88 1.45 -9.46
N ALA A 32 3.21 1.08 -8.22
CA ALA A 32 3.39 -0.31 -7.85
C ALA A 32 2.08 -1.13 -8.03
N ALA A 33 0.92 -0.56 -7.69
CA ALA A 33 -0.38 -1.21 -7.88
C ALA A 33 -0.79 -1.27 -9.36
N LEU A 34 -0.32 -0.34 -10.19
CA LEU A 34 -0.51 -0.41 -11.63
C LEU A 34 0.27 -1.58 -12.22
N PHE A 35 1.50 -1.85 -11.79
CA PHE A 35 2.30 -2.97 -12.30
C PHE A 35 1.96 -4.32 -11.66
N THR A 36 1.64 -4.34 -10.36
CA THR A 36 1.43 -5.58 -9.58
C THR A 36 -0.05 -5.93 -9.42
N GLY A 37 -0.95 -4.98 -9.64
CA GLY A 37 -2.39 -5.16 -9.46
C GLY A 37 -2.80 -5.33 -7.98
N PRO A 38 -3.88 -6.10 -7.72
CA PRO A 38 -4.49 -6.20 -6.38
C PRO A 38 -3.60 -6.92 -5.35
N PHE A 39 -2.55 -7.61 -5.79
CA PHE A 39 -1.56 -8.25 -4.92
C PHE A 39 -0.77 -7.26 -4.06
N LEU A 40 -0.82 -5.97 -4.38
CA LEU A 40 -0.15 -4.93 -3.60
C LEU A 40 -0.88 -4.56 -2.29
N LEU A 41 -2.16 -4.90 -2.16
CA LEU A 41 -3.00 -4.62 -0.99
C LEU A 41 -2.45 -5.21 0.33
N PRO A 42 -2.06 -6.50 0.42
CA PRO A 42 -1.49 -7.05 1.66
C PRO A 42 -0.17 -6.38 2.04
N LEU A 43 0.64 -5.98 1.05
CA LEU A 43 1.92 -5.30 1.26
C LEU A 43 1.69 -3.88 1.80
N PHE A 44 0.70 -3.17 1.24
CA PHE A 44 0.27 -1.86 1.70
C PHE A 44 -0.21 -1.89 3.16
N ASN A 45 -1.06 -2.85 3.52
CA ASN A 45 -1.55 -3.01 4.89
C ASN A 45 -0.41 -3.33 5.88
N SER A 46 0.56 -4.14 5.46
CA SER A 46 1.73 -4.47 6.27
C SER A 46 2.60 -3.23 6.50
N HIS A 47 2.87 -2.44 5.45
CA HIS A 47 3.63 -1.20 5.56
C HIS A 47 2.90 -0.15 6.43
N LYS A 48 1.57 -0.08 6.33
CA LYS A 48 0.73 0.76 7.20
C LYS A 48 0.88 0.40 8.66
N ARG A 49 0.84 -0.89 8.99
CA ARG A 49 1.05 -1.36 10.36
C ARG A 49 2.45 -1.01 10.85
N LEU A 50 3.48 -1.19 10.03
CA LEU A 50 4.86 -0.83 10.38
C LEU A 50 5.01 0.67 10.65
N LEU A 51 4.44 1.53 9.81
CA LEU A 51 4.42 2.98 10.01
C LEU A 51 3.73 3.37 11.32
N LEU A 52 2.57 2.77 11.61
CA LEU A 52 1.85 3.01 12.86
C LEU A 52 2.63 2.51 14.08
N CYS A 53 3.28 1.35 14.00
CA CYS A 53 4.16 0.85 15.05
C CYS A 53 5.36 1.77 15.28
N LYS A 54 5.99 2.25 14.21
CA LYS A 54 7.11 3.20 14.24
C LYS A 54 6.70 4.54 14.86
N ALA A 55 5.55 5.09 14.44
CA ALA A 55 5.00 6.34 14.98
C ALA A 55 4.63 6.23 16.47
N ARG A 56 4.17 5.05 16.92
CA ARG A 56 3.91 4.77 18.34
C ARG A 56 5.17 4.58 19.19
N GLY A 57 6.37 4.71 18.62
CA GLY A 57 7.62 4.46 19.33
C GLY A 57 7.77 3.01 19.78
N LYS A 58 6.93 2.08 19.28
CA LYS A 58 7.13 0.64 19.45
C LYS A 58 8.28 0.23 18.55
N ASN A 59 9.48 0.56 19.02
CA ASN A 59 10.75 -0.03 18.63
C ASN A 59 10.82 -1.49 19.11
N SER A 60 9.70 -2.22 19.05
CA SER A 60 9.64 -3.64 19.35
C SER A 60 10.18 -4.34 18.11
N SER A 61 11.51 -4.38 18.02
CA SER A 61 12.25 -5.60 17.73
C SER A 61 11.35 -6.73 17.21
N LEU A 62 10.98 -6.67 15.93
CA LEU A 62 10.29 -7.79 15.28
C LEU A 62 11.24 -8.99 15.18
N PHE A 63 12.54 -8.72 15.29
CA PHE A 63 13.59 -9.62 15.71
C PHE A 63 14.14 -9.17 17.07
N ARG A 64 13.80 -9.89 18.13
CA ARG A 64 14.75 -10.13 19.23
C ARG A 64 15.31 -11.54 18.96
N PRO A 65 16.62 -11.71 18.76
CA PRO A 65 17.22 -13.05 18.72
C PRO A 65 17.01 -13.78 20.06
#